data_AF-A0A938AI50-F1
#
_entry.id   AF-A0A938AI50-F1
#
_cell.length_a   1.000
_cell.length_b   1.000
_cell.length_c   1.000
_cell.angle_alpha   90.00
_cell.angle_beta   90.00
_cell.angle_gamma   90.00
#
_symmetry.space_group_name_H-M   'P 1'
#
loop_
_entity.id
_entity.type
_entity.pdbx_description
1 polymer ?
#
loop_
_entity_poly.entity_id
_entity_poly.type
_entity_poly.pdbx_seq_one_letter_code
_entity_poly.pdbx_strand_id
1 'polypeptide(L)'
;MSKTRISPVRGTKRVALLAATSFVLAACSGGSSAPSIEVSPGTRIESGLQSTRDNFAFPNFGARKTPEEFGTADVVTMFGDGPDVCASGSGESCKLVAEAAAWARMVNQACQAGHCEGFAVMSAARFMQGVTPYTAELANSGDVTHGIMRGFATQFIPSV
;
A
#
# COMPACT_ATOMS: atom_id res chain seq x y z
N MET A 1 23.41 -50.45 -16.48
CA MET A 1 24.07 -51.68 -16.00
C MET A 1 25.52 -51.68 -16.48
N SER A 2 26.49 -51.43 -15.60
CA SER A 2 27.81 -52.06 -15.66
C SER A 2 28.52 -51.84 -14.33
N LYS A 3 28.79 -52.93 -13.62
CA LYS A 3 29.56 -52.99 -12.37
C LYS A 3 31.03 -53.18 -12.74
N THR A 4 31.94 -52.43 -12.12
CA THR A 4 33.24 -53.00 -11.71
C THR A 4 33.74 -52.30 -10.45
N ARG A 5 34.31 -53.12 -9.56
CA ARG A 5 34.66 -52.87 -8.16
C ARG A 5 36.20 -52.98 -8.04
N ILE A 6 36.75 -52.43 -6.93
CA ILE A 6 37.95 -52.87 -6.16
C ILE A 6 39.13 -51.86 -6.08
N SER A 7 39.47 -51.58 -4.82
CA SER A 7 40.51 -50.78 -4.13
C SER A 7 41.98 -51.19 -4.42
N PRO A 8 42.99 -50.87 -3.56
CA PRO A 8 43.49 -49.61 -2.96
C PRO A 8 44.99 -49.38 -3.26
N VAL A 9 45.54 -48.15 -3.18
CA VAL A 9 47.01 -47.96 -3.02
C VAL A 9 47.37 -46.81 -2.07
N ARG A 10 47.97 -47.25 -0.97
CA ARG A 10 48.87 -46.62 0.02
C ARG A 10 49.84 -45.61 -0.59
N GLY A 11 49.98 -44.42 -0.01
CA GLY A 11 51.03 -43.48 -0.42
C GLY A 11 51.08 -42.20 0.39
N THR A 12 51.95 -42.19 1.38
CA THR A 12 52.15 -41.16 2.39
C THR A 12 52.83 -39.90 1.83
N LYS A 13 52.53 -38.76 2.46
CA LYS A 13 53.37 -37.56 2.72
C LYS A 13 53.15 -36.31 1.85
N ARG A 14 52.83 -35.25 2.62
CA ARG A 14 53.17 -33.83 2.46
C ARG A 14 52.37 -33.06 1.41
N VAL A 15 51.31 -32.39 1.87
CA VAL A 15 50.83 -31.17 1.20
C VAL A 15 50.93 -30.03 2.21
N ALA A 16 51.60 -28.98 1.73
CA ALA A 16 52.05 -27.82 2.47
C ALA A 16 50.89 -26.99 3.04
N LEU A 17 51.20 -26.39 4.18
CA LEU A 17 50.42 -25.41 4.92
C LEU A 17 50.19 -24.16 4.04
N LEU A 18 48.97 -23.97 3.55
CA LEU A 18 48.51 -22.66 3.06
C LEU A 18 47.56 -22.10 4.12
N ALA A 19 48.08 -21.12 4.87
CA ALA A 19 47.35 -20.37 5.87
C ALA A 19 46.26 -19.53 5.18
N ALA A 20 45.01 -20.00 5.25
CA ALA A 20 43.84 -19.18 4.98
C ALA A 20 43.57 -18.32 6.22
N THR A 21 43.88 -17.02 6.10
CA THR A 21 43.64 -16.01 7.12
C THR A 21 42.15 -15.91 7.44
N SER A 22 41.84 -16.16 8.70
CA SER A 22 40.52 -15.99 9.30
C SER A 22 40.13 -14.51 9.31
N PHE A 23 39.04 -14.14 8.62
CA PHE A 23 38.31 -12.90 8.89
C PHE A 23 37.12 -13.25 9.79
N VAL A 24 37.19 -12.81 11.04
CA VAL A 24 36.19 -13.02 12.09
C VAL A 24 35.37 -11.73 12.29
N LEU A 25 34.06 -11.88 12.12
CA LEU A 25 32.92 -11.17 12.74
C LEU A 25 32.84 -9.63 12.68
N ALA A 26 31.86 -9.17 11.89
CA ALA A 26 30.96 -8.08 12.28
C ALA A 26 29.56 -8.32 11.67
N ALA A 27 28.85 -9.34 12.16
CA ALA A 27 27.41 -9.41 11.98
C ALA A 27 26.78 -8.54 13.06
N CYS A 28 25.99 -7.53 12.67
CA CYS A 28 25.17 -6.74 13.58
C CYS A 28 24.21 -7.66 14.35
N SER A 29 24.59 -8.07 15.55
CA SER A 29 23.70 -8.70 16.52
C SER A 29 22.96 -7.62 17.31
N GLY A 30 22.12 -6.87 16.60
CA GLY A 30 21.05 -6.06 17.20
C GLY A 30 19.80 -6.92 17.40
N GLY A 31 19.94 -8.05 18.08
CA GLY A 31 18.84 -8.96 18.37
C GLY A 31 18.05 -8.49 19.59
N SER A 32 17.19 -7.48 19.41
CA SER A 32 16.03 -7.36 20.28
C SER A 32 15.10 -8.50 19.90
N SER A 33 15.05 -9.55 20.73
CA SER A 33 14.08 -10.64 20.58
C SER A 33 12.68 -10.03 20.54
N ALA A 34 12.14 -9.84 19.34
CA ALA A 34 10.72 -9.61 19.19
C ALA A 34 10.03 -10.84 19.81
N PRO A 35 8.97 -10.66 20.61
CA PRO A 35 8.18 -11.79 21.08
C PRO A 35 7.76 -12.62 19.86
N SER A 36 8.23 -13.86 19.78
CA SER A 36 7.79 -14.80 18.76
C SER A 36 6.34 -15.17 19.09
N ILE A 37 5.39 -14.64 18.32
CA ILE A 37 4.03 -15.16 18.34
C ILE A 37 4.08 -16.53 17.67
N GLU A 38 4.02 -17.60 18.48
CA GLU A 38 3.78 -18.95 17.97
C GLU A 38 2.34 -19.04 17.47
N VAL A 39 2.14 -18.73 16.19
CA VAL A 39 0.86 -18.95 15.52
C VAL A 39 0.71 -20.45 15.32
N SER A 40 -0.15 -21.09 16.13
CA SER A 40 -0.42 -22.53 15.99
C SER A 40 -0.91 -22.84 14.58
N PRO A 41 -0.47 -23.94 13.94
CA PRO A 41 -0.98 -24.37 12.64
C PRO A 41 -2.50 -24.45 12.66
N GLY A 42 -3.17 -23.73 11.74
CA GLY A 42 -4.63 -23.63 11.69
C GLY A 42 -5.21 -22.41 12.43
N THR A 43 -4.39 -21.60 13.09
CA THR A 43 -4.83 -20.30 13.63
C THR A 43 -5.11 -19.35 12.48
N ARG A 44 -6.36 -18.90 12.39
CA ARG A 44 -6.81 -17.95 11.39
C ARG A 44 -6.56 -16.53 11.92
N ILE A 45 -5.66 -15.79 11.26
CA ILE A 45 -5.45 -14.38 11.52
C ILE A 45 -6.30 -13.59 10.51
N GLU A 46 -7.50 -13.15 10.93
CA GLU A 46 -8.33 -12.26 10.12
C GLU A 46 -8.29 -10.85 10.69
N SER A 47 -8.38 -9.85 9.81
CA SER A 47 -8.58 -8.45 10.20
C SER A 47 -9.96 -8.20 10.84
N GLY A 48 -10.90 -9.15 10.69
CA GLY A 48 -12.31 -8.96 11.03
C GLY A 48 -13.13 -8.27 9.93
N LEU A 49 -12.49 -7.87 8.83
CA LEU A 49 -13.15 -7.28 7.66
C LEU A 49 -13.96 -8.33 6.91
N GLN A 50 -15.24 -8.06 6.71
CA GLN A 50 -16.17 -8.93 5.99
C GLN A 50 -16.48 -8.35 4.61
N SER A 51 -16.07 -9.03 3.54
CA SER A 51 -16.19 -8.50 2.17
C SER A 51 -17.62 -8.12 1.76
N THR A 52 -18.64 -8.85 2.22
CA THR A 52 -20.05 -8.58 1.89
C THR A 52 -20.65 -7.40 2.65
N ARG A 53 -19.97 -6.92 3.70
CA ARG A 53 -20.43 -5.82 4.58
C ARG A 53 -19.55 -4.58 4.43
N ASP A 54 -18.23 -4.78 4.46
CA ASP A 54 -17.24 -3.71 4.63
C ASP A 54 -16.64 -3.21 3.31
N ASN A 55 -16.94 -3.85 2.18
CA ASN A 55 -16.59 -3.38 0.84
C ASN A 55 -17.80 -2.76 0.13
N PHE A 56 -17.55 -1.93 -0.88
CA PHE A 56 -18.60 -1.40 -1.75
C PHE A 56 -19.34 -2.51 -2.50
N ALA A 57 -20.66 -2.39 -2.59
CA ALA A 57 -21.51 -3.33 -3.32
C ALA A 57 -21.59 -3.04 -4.84
N PHE A 58 -20.96 -1.96 -5.30
CA PHE A 58 -20.83 -1.61 -6.72
C PHE A 58 -19.39 -1.87 -7.21
N PRO A 59 -19.21 -2.20 -8.50
CA PRO A 59 -17.88 -2.50 -9.02
C PRO A 59 -17.03 -1.25 -9.15
N ASN A 60 -15.71 -1.45 -9.19
CA ASN A 60 -14.80 -0.41 -9.65
C ASN A 60 -15.19 0.09 -11.06
N PHE A 61 -14.99 1.37 -11.30
CA PHE A 61 -15.44 2.05 -12.51
C PHE A 61 -14.41 3.07 -12.99
N GLY A 62 -14.22 3.18 -14.30
CA GLY A 62 -13.39 4.22 -14.92
C GLY A 62 -14.12 5.56 -15.07
N ALA A 63 -13.39 6.60 -15.45
CA ALA A 63 -13.89 7.98 -15.46
C ALA A 63 -15.16 8.20 -16.30
N ARG A 64 -15.38 7.41 -17.37
CA ARG A 64 -16.60 7.52 -18.20
C ARG A 64 -17.90 7.10 -17.51
N LYS A 65 -17.82 6.54 -16.30
CA LYS A 65 -18.97 6.04 -15.53
C LYS A 65 -19.38 6.96 -14.39
N THR A 66 -18.72 8.11 -14.23
CA THR A 66 -19.04 9.13 -13.24
C THR A 66 -18.86 10.52 -13.86
N PRO A 67 -19.67 11.53 -13.50
CA PRO A 67 -19.39 12.91 -13.86
C PRO A 67 -18.36 13.57 -12.93
N GLU A 68 -18.03 12.94 -11.80
CA GLU A 68 -17.15 13.54 -10.81
C GLU A 68 -15.70 13.61 -11.29
N GLU A 69 -15.01 14.67 -10.89
CA GLU A 69 -13.58 14.85 -11.08
C GLU A 69 -12.94 15.24 -9.75
N PHE A 70 -11.73 14.75 -9.51
CA PHE A 70 -10.93 15.15 -8.37
C PHE A 70 -10.55 16.63 -8.50
N GLY A 71 -11.10 17.46 -7.61
CA GLY A 71 -11.10 18.92 -7.76
C GLY A 71 -10.55 19.69 -6.56
N THR A 72 -10.74 21.00 -6.56
CA THR A 72 -10.29 21.89 -5.47
C THR A 72 -10.78 21.44 -4.10
N ALA A 73 -12.06 21.08 -3.99
CA ALA A 73 -12.64 20.64 -2.73
C ALA A 73 -11.95 19.36 -2.20
N ASP A 74 -11.54 18.45 -3.08
CA ASP A 74 -10.81 17.25 -2.68
C ASP A 74 -9.39 17.56 -2.21
N VAL A 75 -8.68 18.43 -2.93
CA VAL A 75 -7.33 18.88 -2.53
C VAL A 75 -7.39 19.57 -1.16
N VAL A 76 -8.34 20.48 -0.96
CA VAL A 76 -8.54 21.18 0.32
C VAL A 76 -8.94 20.20 1.42
N THR A 77 -9.78 19.20 1.13
CA THR A 77 -10.13 18.15 2.10
C THR A 77 -8.91 17.32 2.52
N MET A 78 -7.98 17.06 1.59
CA MET A 78 -6.80 16.23 1.86
C MET A 78 -5.65 16.99 2.54
N PHE A 79 -5.44 18.26 2.21
CA PHE A 79 -4.25 19.02 2.61
C PHE A 79 -4.55 20.31 3.38
N GLY A 80 -5.82 20.65 3.56
CA GLY A 80 -6.25 21.94 4.10
C GLY A 80 -6.19 23.06 3.06
N ASP A 81 -6.43 24.29 3.50
CA ASP A 81 -6.49 25.49 2.66
C ASP A 81 -5.33 26.47 2.91
N GLY A 82 -4.18 25.93 3.32
CA GLY A 82 -2.95 26.69 3.53
C GLY A 82 -2.37 27.29 2.25
N PRO A 83 -1.32 28.14 2.36
CA PRO A 83 -0.75 28.85 1.21
C PRO A 83 -0.13 27.95 0.15
N ASP A 84 0.28 26.72 0.52
CA ASP A 84 0.80 25.72 -0.41
C ASP A 84 -0.31 25.01 -1.22
N VAL A 85 -1.58 25.22 -0.84
CA VAL A 85 -2.75 24.68 -1.52
C VAL A 85 -3.51 25.79 -2.22
N CYS A 86 -3.86 26.87 -1.51
CA CYS A 86 -4.67 27.97 -2.00
C CYS A 86 -3.80 29.21 -2.23
N ALA A 87 -3.63 29.60 -3.49
CA ALA A 87 -2.99 30.86 -3.88
C ALA A 87 -3.80 32.08 -3.41
N SER A 88 -5.13 31.93 -3.32
CA SER A 88 -6.06 32.92 -2.77
C SER A 88 -7.38 32.25 -2.37
N GLY A 89 -8.15 32.90 -1.51
CA GLY A 89 -9.38 32.33 -0.96
C GLY A 89 -9.10 31.20 0.04
N SER A 90 -10.17 30.60 0.54
CA SER A 90 -10.13 29.50 1.51
C SER A 90 -11.40 28.64 1.39
N GLY A 91 -11.35 27.41 1.88
CA GLY A 91 -12.45 26.44 1.73
C GLY A 91 -13.01 26.38 0.30
N GLU A 92 -14.31 26.63 0.15
CA GLU A 92 -15.02 26.62 -1.14
C GLU A 92 -14.56 27.72 -2.12
N SER A 93 -13.98 28.81 -1.63
CA SER A 93 -13.48 29.92 -2.45
C SER A 93 -12.01 29.76 -2.87
N CYS A 94 -11.38 28.65 -2.49
CA CYS A 94 -9.97 28.39 -2.76
C CYS A 94 -9.67 28.40 -4.27
N LYS A 95 -8.68 29.19 -4.65
CA LYS A 95 -8.01 29.10 -5.96
C LYS A 95 -6.69 28.40 -5.75
N LEU A 96 -6.57 27.19 -6.29
CA LEU A 96 -5.37 26.39 -6.11
C LEU A 96 -4.11 27.09 -6.63
N VAL A 97 -2.99 26.86 -5.96
CA VAL A 97 -1.66 27.10 -6.56
C VAL A 97 -1.46 26.19 -7.78
N ALA A 98 -0.53 26.56 -8.66
CA ALA A 98 -0.33 25.88 -9.94
C ALA A 98 0.04 24.39 -9.75
N GLU A 99 0.85 24.11 -8.73
CA GLU A 99 1.33 22.79 -8.35
C GLU A 99 0.18 21.90 -7.87
N ALA A 100 -0.66 22.40 -6.97
CA ALA A 100 -1.83 21.69 -6.46
C ALA A 100 -2.85 21.40 -7.58
N ALA A 101 -3.07 22.36 -8.47
CA ALA A 101 -3.93 22.16 -9.65
C ALA A 101 -3.33 21.13 -10.63
N ALA A 102 -2.01 21.12 -10.81
CA ALA A 102 -1.34 20.12 -11.65
C ALA A 102 -1.44 18.72 -11.04
N TRP A 103 -1.30 18.60 -9.73
CA TRP A 103 -1.47 17.35 -9.01
C TRP A 103 -2.90 16.81 -9.14
N ALA A 104 -3.93 17.65 -8.97
CA ALA A 104 -5.32 17.24 -9.18
C ALA A 104 -5.57 16.70 -10.60
N ARG A 105 -4.99 17.33 -11.64
CA ARG A 105 -5.07 16.82 -13.03
C ARG A 105 -4.37 15.47 -13.20
N MET A 106 -3.21 15.27 -12.57
CA MET A 106 -2.52 13.98 -12.58
C MET A 106 -3.37 12.88 -11.93
N VAL A 107 -4.01 13.17 -10.79
CA VAL A 107 -4.92 12.21 -10.13
C VAL A 107 -6.07 11.83 -11.08
N ASN A 108 -6.73 12.80 -11.72
CA ASN A 108 -7.78 12.52 -12.71
C ASN A 108 -7.29 11.68 -13.89
N GLN A 109 -6.07 11.91 -14.37
CA GLN A 109 -5.48 11.08 -15.44
C GLN A 109 -5.22 9.64 -14.99
N ALA A 110 -4.83 9.44 -13.74
CA ALA A 110 -4.60 8.10 -13.19
C ALA A 110 -5.91 7.35 -12.91
N CYS A 111 -6.99 8.05 -12.54
CA CYS A 111 -8.32 7.47 -12.31
C CYS A 111 -9.04 6.99 -13.60
N GLN A 112 -8.46 7.21 -14.78
CA GLN A 112 -9.14 6.93 -16.06
C GLN A 112 -9.59 5.47 -16.20
N ALA A 113 -8.75 4.52 -15.78
CA ALA A 113 -9.05 3.09 -15.82
C ALA A 113 -9.85 2.62 -14.58
N GLY A 114 -9.86 3.42 -13.52
CA GLY A 114 -10.66 3.22 -12.33
C GLY A 114 -9.92 3.58 -11.04
N HIS A 115 -10.53 3.23 -9.92
CA HIS A 115 -10.23 3.75 -8.59
C HIS A 115 -9.88 2.64 -7.59
N CYS A 116 -9.25 1.55 -8.03
CA CYS A 116 -9.03 0.35 -7.21
C CYS A 116 -8.44 0.65 -5.82
N GLU A 117 -7.41 1.50 -5.78
CA GLU A 117 -6.79 1.92 -4.51
C GLU A 117 -7.80 2.65 -3.62
N GLY A 118 -8.58 3.57 -4.19
CA GLY A 118 -9.62 4.28 -3.47
C GLY A 118 -10.68 3.39 -2.86
N PHE A 119 -11.10 2.34 -3.57
CA PHE A 119 -12.00 1.33 -3.03
C PHE A 119 -11.39 0.62 -1.82
N ALA A 120 -10.13 0.21 -1.92
CA ALA A 120 -9.44 -0.50 -0.85
C ALA A 120 -9.23 0.40 0.38
N VAL A 121 -8.67 1.60 0.17
CA VAL A 121 -8.38 2.58 1.23
C VAL A 121 -9.65 3.01 1.94
N MET A 122 -10.71 3.37 1.20
CA MET A 122 -11.94 3.83 1.82
C MET A 122 -12.67 2.70 2.55
N SER A 123 -12.69 1.47 2.00
CA SER A 123 -13.29 0.31 2.69
C SER A 123 -12.56 -0.01 3.99
N ALA A 124 -11.23 -0.03 3.95
CA ALA A 124 -10.40 -0.27 5.14
C ALA A 124 -10.57 0.83 6.19
N ALA A 125 -10.53 2.10 5.78
CA ALA A 125 -10.69 3.23 6.69
C ALA A 125 -12.05 3.19 7.40
N ARG A 126 -13.14 2.95 6.65
CA ARG A 126 -14.49 2.85 7.21
C ARG A 126 -14.64 1.68 8.17
N PHE A 127 -14.06 0.52 7.82
CA PHE A 127 -14.05 -0.65 8.69
C PHE A 127 -13.31 -0.35 10.01
N MET A 128 -12.09 0.18 9.94
CA MET A 128 -11.27 0.50 11.12
C MET A 128 -11.93 1.55 12.02
N GLN A 129 -12.68 2.49 11.43
CA GLN A 129 -13.39 3.54 12.15
C GLN A 129 -14.80 3.13 12.62
N GLY A 130 -15.29 1.94 12.25
CA GLY A 130 -16.63 1.47 12.63
C GLY A 130 -17.77 2.36 12.10
N VAL A 131 -17.60 2.96 10.92
CA VAL A 131 -18.55 3.94 10.36
C VAL A 131 -19.84 3.27 9.89
N THR A 132 -20.99 3.85 10.25
CA THR A 132 -22.32 3.46 9.77
C THR A 132 -22.91 4.49 8.79
N PRO A 133 -23.70 4.10 7.76
CA PRO A 133 -24.04 2.71 7.40
C PRO A 133 -22.82 1.93 6.92
N TYR A 134 -22.88 0.61 6.80
CA TYR A 134 -21.73 -0.18 6.33
C TYR A 134 -21.35 0.20 4.89
N THR A 135 -20.11 -0.04 4.49
CA THR A 135 -19.62 0.32 3.15
C THR A 135 -20.46 -0.31 2.03
N ALA A 136 -20.96 -1.54 2.22
CA ALA A 136 -21.81 -2.22 1.25
C ALA A 136 -23.17 -1.52 1.04
N GLU A 137 -23.61 -0.69 1.98
CA GLU A 137 -24.88 0.04 1.90
C GLU A 137 -24.72 1.39 1.21
N LEU A 138 -23.50 1.84 0.94
CA LEU A 138 -23.26 3.08 0.22
C LEU A 138 -23.61 2.92 -1.26
N ALA A 139 -24.41 3.86 -1.76
CA ALA A 139 -24.60 4.04 -3.19
C ALA A 139 -23.37 4.71 -3.82
N ASN A 140 -23.17 4.49 -5.11
CA ASN A 140 -22.17 5.23 -5.90
C ASN A 140 -22.65 6.68 -6.17
N SER A 141 -22.73 7.50 -5.12
CA SER A 141 -23.09 8.91 -5.18
C SER A 141 -21.85 9.78 -5.42
N GLY A 142 -22.05 11.07 -5.74
CA GLY A 142 -20.96 12.02 -5.92
C GLY A 142 -20.03 12.08 -4.71
N ASP A 143 -20.58 12.26 -3.50
CA ASP A 143 -19.79 12.31 -2.26
C ASP A 143 -18.98 11.03 -2.00
N VAL A 144 -19.57 9.87 -2.29
CA VAL A 144 -18.87 8.58 -2.15
C VAL A 144 -17.77 8.45 -3.21
N THR A 145 -18.04 8.87 -4.44
CA THR A 145 -17.06 8.90 -5.52
C THR A 145 -15.88 9.81 -5.19
N HIS A 146 -16.13 11.02 -4.70
CA HIS A 146 -15.09 11.93 -4.23
C HIS A 146 -14.28 11.32 -3.07
N GLY A 147 -14.94 10.65 -2.13
CA GLY A 147 -14.26 9.88 -1.08
C GLY A 147 -13.34 8.79 -1.62
N ILE A 148 -13.81 8.03 -2.60
CA ILE A 148 -13.02 7.02 -3.32
C ILE A 148 -11.83 7.67 -4.05
N MET A 149 -12.04 8.79 -4.76
CA MET A 149 -10.98 9.50 -5.48
C MET A 149 -9.91 10.04 -4.52
N ARG A 150 -10.30 10.57 -3.35
CA ARG A 150 -9.35 10.97 -2.29
C ARG A 150 -8.57 9.77 -1.76
N GLY A 151 -9.24 8.65 -1.52
CA GLY A 151 -8.59 7.39 -1.15
C GLY A 151 -7.57 6.94 -2.21
N PHE A 152 -7.94 6.99 -3.48
CA PHE A 152 -7.07 6.65 -4.60
C PHE A 152 -5.85 7.57 -4.65
N ALA A 153 -6.06 8.87 -4.47
CA ALA A 153 -5.00 9.87 -4.53
C ALA A 153 -3.89 9.67 -3.47
N THR A 154 -4.16 8.94 -2.39
CA THR A 154 -3.16 8.64 -1.36
C THR A 154 -1.95 7.87 -1.88
N GLN A 155 -2.08 7.11 -2.98
CA GLN A 155 -0.95 6.38 -3.59
C GLN A 155 0.13 7.30 -4.17
N PHE A 156 -0.16 8.59 -4.36
CA PHE A 156 0.78 9.59 -4.86
C PHE A 156 1.45 10.40 -3.74
N ILE A 157 1.09 10.13 -2.49
CA ILE A 157 1.70 10.80 -1.34
C ILE A 157 3.04 10.10 -1.07
N PRO A 158 4.16 10.85 -0.98
CA PRO A 158 5.46 10.26 -0.66
C PRO A 158 5.44 9.64 0.74
N SER A 159 6.19 8.53 0.91
CA SER A 159 6.45 7.98 2.24
C SER A 159 7.20 9.00 3.09
N VAL A 160 6.77 9.17 4.34
CA VAL A 160 7.42 10.03 5.34
C VAL A 160 8.58 9.34 6.05
#